data_AF-C8C0A7-F1
#
_entry.id   AF-C8C0A7-F1
#
_cell.length_a   1.000
_cell.length_b   1.000
_cell.length_c   1.000
_cell.angle_alpha   90.00
_cell.angle_beta   90.00
_cell.angle_gamma   90.00
#
_symmetry.space_group_name_H-M   'P 1'
#
loop_
_entity.id
_entity.type
_entity.pdbx_description
1 polymer ?
#
loop_
_entity_poly.entity_id
_entity_poly.type
_entity_poly.pdbx_seq_one_letter_code
_entity_poly.pdbx_strand_id
1 'polypeptide(L)'
;MVKKAIVTAMAVISLFTLMGCNNRAEVDTLSPAQAAELKPMPQSWRGVLPCADCEGIETSLFLEKDGTWVMNERYLGAREEPSSFASYGTWARTADKLVLTDSKGEKSYYRAKGDALEMLDREGNPIESQFNYTLEPAQSSLPMTPMTL
;
A
#
# COMPACT_ATOMS: atom_id res chain seq x y z
N MET A 1 -56.74 -77.12 -23.23
CA MET A 1 -55.46 -77.45 -23.90
C MET A 1 -54.42 -76.44 -23.41
N VAL A 2 -53.24 -76.95 -23.05
CA VAL A 2 -52.19 -76.42 -22.14
C VAL A 2 -51.45 -75.21 -22.77
N LYS A 3 -51.13 -74.12 -22.06
CA LYS A 3 -49.86 -73.97 -21.31
C LYS A 3 -49.87 -72.81 -20.28
N LYS A 4 -49.38 -73.13 -19.08
CA LYS A 4 -49.01 -72.24 -17.97
C LYS A 4 -47.51 -71.89 -18.05
N ALA A 5 -47.13 -70.77 -17.41
CA ALA A 5 -45.98 -70.57 -16.50
C ALA A 5 -45.27 -69.20 -16.74
N ILE A 6 -45.42 -68.20 -15.86
CA ILE A 6 -44.64 -67.86 -14.62
C ILE A 6 -43.38 -67.00 -14.95
N VAL A 7 -43.22 -65.84 -14.27
CA VAL A 7 -42.03 -65.27 -13.56
C VAL A 7 -42.37 -63.80 -13.17
N THR A 8 -42.91 -63.46 -11.99
CA THR A 8 -42.29 -62.97 -10.72
C THR A 8 -41.25 -61.81 -10.78
N ALA A 9 -41.63 -60.70 -10.13
CA ALA A 9 -40.89 -59.94 -9.09
C ALA A 9 -40.10 -58.64 -9.41
N MET A 10 -40.14 -57.76 -8.39
CA MET A 10 -39.37 -56.53 -8.10
C MET A 10 -39.82 -55.24 -8.78
N ALA A 11 -39.84 -54.04 -8.17
CA ALA A 11 -39.74 -53.60 -6.77
C ALA A 11 -40.01 -52.07 -6.78
N VAL A 12 -40.75 -51.58 -5.78
CA VAL A 12 -40.62 -50.34 -4.98
C VAL A 12 -39.88 -49.11 -5.57
N ILE A 13 -40.35 -47.93 -5.17
CA ILE A 13 -39.70 -46.59 -5.15
C ILE A 13 -40.07 -45.72 -6.38
N SER A 14 -41.01 -44.78 -6.27
CA SER A 14 -40.64 -43.41 -5.89
C SER A 14 -41.87 -42.55 -5.55
N LEU A 15 -42.13 -42.39 -4.25
CA LEU A 15 -42.54 -41.08 -3.71
C LEU A 15 -41.31 -40.14 -3.77
N PHE A 16 -41.54 -38.83 -3.66
CA PHE A 16 -40.62 -37.68 -3.82
C PHE A 16 -40.53 -37.21 -5.28
N THR A 17 -40.95 -36.00 -5.66
CA THR A 17 -40.67 -34.71 -5.00
C THR A 17 -41.73 -33.64 -5.35
N LEU A 18 -42.38 -33.10 -4.31
CA LEU A 18 -42.93 -31.74 -4.35
C LEU A 18 -41.74 -30.77 -4.24
N MET A 19 -41.26 -30.24 -5.36
CA MET A 19 -40.33 -29.11 -5.35
C MET A 19 -41.15 -27.82 -5.34
N GLY A 20 -41.29 -27.25 -4.14
CA GLY A 20 -41.91 -25.95 -3.93
C GLY A 20 -41.16 -24.84 -4.64
N CYS A 21 -41.91 -23.91 -5.24
CA CYS A 21 -41.39 -22.66 -5.75
C CYS A 21 -41.03 -21.76 -4.56
N ASN A 22 -39.74 -21.57 -4.29
CA ASN A 22 -39.28 -20.52 -3.38
C ASN A 22 -39.06 -19.25 -4.20
N ASN A 23 -40.02 -18.31 -4.13
CA ASN A 23 -39.90 -17.00 -4.77
C ASN A 23 -38.92 -16.16 -3.94
N ARG A 24 -37.63 -16.19 -4.28
CA ARG A 24 -36.62 -15.33 -3.66
C ARG A 24 -36.68 -14.00 -4.39
N ALA A 25 -37.24 -13.00 -3.73
CA ALA A 25 -37.19 -11.62 -4.19
C ALA A 25 -35.75 -11.27 -4.57
N GLU A 26 -35.59 -10.88 -5.83
CA GLU A 26 -34.38 -10.32 -6.41
C GLU A 26 -34.07 -9.03 -5.64
N VAL A 27 -33.22 -9.15 -4.62
CA VAL A 27 -32.56 -7.98 -4.03
C VAL A 27 -31.61 -7.53 -5.13
N ASP A 28 -32.07 -6.53 -5.87
CA ASP A 28 -31.29 -5.78 -6.84
C ASP A 28 -30.08 -5.23 -6.09
N THR A 29 -28.99 -5.99 -6.12
CA THR A 29 -27.70 -5.62 -5.57
C THR A 29 -27.27 -4.40 -6.36
N LEU A 30 -27.53 -3.21 -5.80
CA LEU A 30 -26.87 -1.98 -6.17
C LEU A 30 -25.38 -2.31 -6.28
N SER A 31 -24.91 -2.31 -7.52
CA SER A 31 -23.51 -2.49 -7.88
C SER A 31 -22.68 -1.64 -6.92
N PRO A 32 -21.74 -2.22 -6.14
CA PRO A 32 -20.84 -1.40 -5.37
C PRO A 32 -20.10 -0.54 -6.38
N ALA A 33 -20.39 0.77 -6.39
CA ALA A 33 -19.62 1.76 -7.10
C ALA A 33 -18.16 1.39 -6.93
N GLN A 34 -17.51 1.07 -8.05
CA GLN A 34 -16.24 0.35 -8.12
C GLN A 34 -15.35 0.74 -6.95
N ALA A 35 -15.27 -0.14 -5.94
CA ALA A 35 -14.28 0.01 -4.90
C ALA A 35 -12.95 0.00 -5.65
N ALA A 36 -12.34 1.19 -5.79
CA ALA A 36 -11.07 1.32 -6.47
C ALA A 36 -10.14 0.28 -5.86
N GLU A 37 -9.65 -0.63 -6.70
CA GLU A 37 -8.74 -1.68 -6.25
C GLU A 37 -7.61 -1.02 -5.47
N LEU A 38 -7.54 -1.31 -4.17
CA LEU A 38 -6.55 -0.71 -3.28
C LEU A 38 -5.19 -1.23 -3.71
N LYS A 39 -4.51 -0.50 -4.59
CA LYS A 39 -3.14 -0.81 -4.99
C LYS A 39 -2.26 -0.78 -3.74
N PRO A 40 -1.47 -1.83 -3.49
CA PRO A 40 -0.46 -1.80 -2.45
C PRO A 40 0.45 -0.59 -2.67
N MET A 41 0.62 0.21 -1.63
CA MET A 41 1.57 1.31 -1.68
C MET A 41 2.97 0.74 -1.92
N PRO A 42 3.81 1.37 -2.77
CA PRO A 42 5.22 1.01 -2.88
C PRO A 42 5.87 0.96 -1.50
N GLN A 43 6.94 0.19 -1.32
CA GLN A 43 7.69 0.17 -0.05
C GLN A 43 8.93 1.06 -0.09
N SER A 44 9.37 1.46 -1.28
CA SER A 44 10.57 2.29 -1.43
C SER A 44 10.35 3.42 -2.41
N TRP A 45 10.92 4.58 -2.08
CA TRP A 45 10.93 5.77 -2.92
C TRP A 45 12.32 6.38 -2.95
N ARG A 46 12.62 7.07 -4.05
CA ARG A 46 13.84 7.85 -4.24
C ARG A 46 13.57 9.16 -4.94
N GLY A 47 14.38 10.16 -4.64
CA GLY A 47 14.36 11.44 -5.33
C GLY A 47 15.53 12.31 -4.92
N VAL A 48 15.65 13.47 -5.55
CA VAL A 48 16.58 14.51 -5.13
C VAL A 48 15.75 15.69 -4.66
N LEU A 49 15.75 15.92 -3.35
CA LEU A 49 15.03 17.03 -2.73
C LEU A 49 15.88 18.32 -2.79
N PRO A 50 15.23 19.49 -2.77
CA PRO A 50 15.94 20.76 -2.88
C PRO A 50 16.73 21.04 -1.60
N CYS A 51 17.93 21.61 -1.78
CA CYS A 51 18.85 21.95 -0.71
C CYS A 51 19.13 23.46 -0.73
N ALA A 52 19.24 24.09 0.44
CA ALA A 52 19.42 25.54 0.53
C ALA A 52 20.83 25.99 0.11
N ASP A 53 21.84 25.16 0.37
CA ASP A 53 23.26 25.47 0.26
C ASP A 53 24.06 24.35 -0.42
N CYS A 54 23.38 23.37 -1.03
CA CYS A 54 23.98 22.29 -1.78
C CYS A 54 23.21 22.01 -3.07
N GLU A 55 23.74 21.13 -3.93
CA GLU A 55 23.13 20.86 -5.25
C GLU A 55 21.79 20.12 -5.14
N GLY A 56 21.55 19.46 -4.01
CA GLY A 56 20.35 18.69 -3.70
C GLY A 56 20.62 17.65 -2.63
N ILE A 57 19.56 17.04 -2.13
CA ILE A 57 19.64 15.94 -1.16
C ILE A 57 19.10 14.69 -1.86
N GLU A 58 19.99 13.76 -2.20
CA GLU A 58 19.55 12.45 -2.68
C GLU A 58 18.95 11.67 -1.53
N THR A 59 17.64 11.45 -1.60
CA THR A 59 16.83 10.85 -0.55
C THR A 59 16.34 9.48 -1.01
N SER A 60 16.55 8.46 -0.17
CA SER A 60 15.99 7.13 -0.32
C SER A 60 15.16 6.80 0.92
N LEU A 61 13.85 6.59 0.75
CA LEU A 61 12.93 6.24 1.83
C LEU A 61 12.45 4.80 1.66
N PHE A 62 12.48 4.03 2.74
CA PHE A 62 11.90 2.69 2.82
C PHE A 62 10.87 2.63 3.96
N LEU A 63 9.66 2.15 3.66
CA LEU A 63 8.59 1.90 4.62
C LEU A 63 8.44 0.38 4.83
N GLU A 64 8.73 -0.07 6.04
CA GLU A 64 8.57 -1.45 6.46
C GLU A 64 7.12 -1.77 6.80
N LYS A 65 6.74 -3.04 6.62
CA LYS A 65 5.37 -3.52 6.90
C LYS A 65 5.03 -3.54 8.39
N ASP A 66 6.04 -3.51 9.26
CA ASP A 66 5.88 -3.48 10.72
C ASP A 66 5.59 -2.08 11.28
N GLY A 67 5.50 -1.07 10.41
CA GLY A 67 5.25 0.33 10.81
C GLY A 67 6.52 1.13 11.06
N THR A 68 7.71 0.58 10.79
CA THR A 68 8.98 1.30 10.85
C THR A 68 9.42 1.81 9.48
N TRP A 69 10.29 2.81 9.46
CA TRP A 69 10.89 3.31 8.23
C TRP A 69 12.37 3.55 8.40
N VAL A 70 13.09 3.52 7.28
CA VAL A 70 14.50 3.91 7.20
C VAL A 70 14.66 4.88 6.02
N MET A 71 15.39 5.97 6.24
CA MET A 71 15.72 6.94 5.22
C MET A 71 17.24 7.11 5.14
N ASN A 72 17.75 7.23 3.93
CA ASN A 72 19.09 7.69 3.67
C ASN A 72 19.07 9.00 2.89
N GLU A 73 19.87 9.95 3.32
CA GLU A 73 19.99 11.28 2.73
C GLU A 73 21.46 11.56 2.44
N ARG A 74 21.78 11.91 1.20
CA ARG A 74 23.12 12.28 0.77
C ARG A 74 23.12 13.69 0.18
N TYR A 75 23.89 14.58 0.78
CA TYR A 75 24.03 15.96 0.34
C TYR A 75 24.96 16.01 -0.88
N LEU A 76 24.40 16.41 -2.02
CA LEU A 76 25.12 16.50 -3.29
C LEU A 76 26.00 17.76 -3.30
N GLY A 77 27.27 17.60 -3.70
CA GLY A 77 28.23 18.71 -3.71
C GLY A 77 28.70 19.16 -2.32
N ALA A 78 28.44 18.35 -1.28
CA ALA A 78 28.90 18.63 0.08
C ALA A 78 30.43 18.74 0.13
N ARG A 79 30.93 19.76 0.83
CA ARG A 79 32.37 19.98 1.07
C ARG A 79 32.87 19.33 2.35
N GLU A 80 31.95 18.91 3.21
CA GLU A 80 32.22 18.38 4.54
C GLU A 80 31.69 16.94 4.65
N GLU A 81 32.41 16.13 5.42
CA GLU A 81 32.07 14.72 5.69
C GLU A 81 31.62 14.54 7.16
N PRO A 82 30.66 13.63 7.44
CA PRO A 82 30.00 12.74 6.49
C PRO A 82 28.99 13.48 5.60
N SER A 83 28.98 13.18 4.31
CA SER A 83 28.03 13.74 3.34
C SER A 83 26.72 12.94 3.24
N SER A 84 26.66 11.78 3.90
CA SER A 84 25.52 10.86 3.90
C SER A 84 25.08 10.52 5.32
N PHE A 85 23.78 10.55 5.54
CA PHE A 85 23.14 10.31 6.84
C PHE A 85 22.02 9.29 6.69
N ALA A 86 21.80 8.51 7.74
CA ALA A 86 20.68 7.61 7.81
C ALA A 86 19.86 7.89 9.06
N SER A 87 18.55 7.87 8.90
CA SER A 87 17.57 8.07 9.96
C SER A 87 16.51 6.99 9.89
N TYR A 88 15.83 6.76 11.01
CA TYR A 88 14.80 5.74 11.12
C TYR A 88 13.75 6.16 12.14
N GLY A 89 12.62 5.48 12.12
CA GLY A 89 11.59 5.67 13.12
C GLY A 89 10.31 4.91 12.79
N THR A 90 9.18 5.51 13.14
CA THR A 90 7.84 4.94 12.89
C THR A 90 7.07 5.77 11.91
N TRP A 91 6.22 5.13 11.11
CA TRP A 91 5.34 5.82 10.18
C TRP A 91 3.88 5.50 10.47
N ALA A 92 3.03 6.49 10.19
CA ALA A 92 1.58 6.35 10.24
C ALA A 92 0.97 6.97 9.00
N ARG A 93 -0.10 6.37 8.48
CA ARG A 93 -0.84 6.88 7.33
C ARG A 93 -2.25 7.26 7.76
N THR A 94 -2.66 8.47 7.41
CA THR A 94 -4.04 8.95 7.50
C THR A 94 -4.70 8.88 6.13
N ALA A 95 -5.94 9.36 6.00
CA ALA A 95 -6.60 9.47 4.70
C ALA A 95 -5.80 10.33 3.71
N ASP A 96 -5.16 11.40 4.20
CA ASP A 96 -4.56 12.44 3.35
C ASP A 96 -3.03 12.46 3.39
N LYS A 97 -2.40 11.97 4.47
CA LYS A 97 -0.97 12.16 4.73
C LYS A 97 -0.28 10.88 5.21
N LEU A 98 1.00 10.78 4.87
CA LEU A 98 1.98 9.90 5.49
C LEU A 98 2.79 10.74 6.48
N VAL A 99 2.88 10.30 7.73
CA VAL A 99 3.64 10.95 8.79
C VAL A 99 4.80 10.05 9.16
N LEU A 100 6.02 10.55 9.02
CA LEU A 100 7.24 9.90 9.51
C LEU A 100 7.62 10.57 10.83
N THR A 101 7.74 9.78 11.90
CA THR A 101 8.29 10.23 13.18
C THR A 101 9.62 9.54 13.40
N ASP A 102 10.72 10.30 13.48
CA ASP A 102 12.06 9.74 13.64
C ASP A 102 12.34 9.29 15.09
N SER A 103 13.51 8.70 15.33
CA SER A 103 13.95 8.24 16.65
C SER A 103 14.07 9.35 17.70
N LYS A 104 14.10 10.61 17.29
CA LYS A 104 14.15 11.80 18.16
C LYS A 104 12.77 12.42 18.38
N GLY A 105 11.75 11.93 17.70
CA GLY A 105 10.37 12.43 17.77
C GLY A 105 10.06 13.54 16.77
N GLU A 106 10.99 13.89 15.87
CA GLU A 106 10.79 14.88 14.83
C GLU A 106 9.88 14.31 13.73
N LYS A 107 9.05 15.17 13.16
CA LYS A 107 8.02 14.78 12.18
C LYS A 107 8.31 15.33 10.79
N SER A 108 8.19 14.45 9.81
CA SER A 108 8.13 14.80 8.40
C SER A 108 6.82 14.33 7.79
N TYR A 109 6.28 15.12 6.86
CA TYR A 109 4.96 14.89 6.28
C TYR A 109 5.07 14.72 4.78
N TYR A 110 4.34 13.73 4.26
CA TYR A 110 4.24 13.46 2.83
C TYR A 110 2.79 13.23 2.47
N ARG A 111 2.44 13.38 1.19
CA ARG A 111 1.18 12.88 0.63
C ARG A 111 1.44 12.06 -0.62
N ALA A 112 0.55 11.12 -0.90
CA ALA A 112 0.58 10.38 -2.16
C ALA A 112 0.17 11.31 -3.31
N LYS A 113 0.92 11.27 -4.40
CA LYS A 113 0.64 11.97 -5.67
C LYS A 113 0.79 10.96 -6.80
N GLY A 114 -0.28 10.21 -7.08
CA GLY A 114 -0.17 8.97 -7.85
C GLY A 114 0.63 7.94 -7.07
N ASP A 115 1.66 7.36 -7.70
CA ASP A 115 2.58 6.41 -7.05
C ASP A 115 3.77 7.10 -6.36
N ALA A 116 3.94 8.41 -6.56
CA ALA A 116 4.98 9.22 -5.93
C ALA A 116 4.56 9.73 -4.53
N LEU A 117 5.55 10.13 -3.74
CA LEU A 117 5.37 10.85 -2.48
C LEU A 117 5.80 12.30 -2.65
N GLU A 118 4.92 13.25 -2.37
CA GLU A 118 5.24 14.67 -2.33
C GLU A 118 5.45 15.10 -0.88
N MET A 119 6.61 15.69 -0.59
CA MET A 119 6.94 16.26 0.72
C MET A 119 6.06 17.49 1.01
N LEU A 120 5.64 17.61 2.25
CA LEU A 120 4.83 18.71 2.77
C LEU A 120 5.65 19.56 3.74
N ASP A 121 5.14 20.74 4.07
CA ASP A 121 5.77 21.60 5.09
C ASP A 121 5.65 20.99 6.50
N ARG A 122 6.16 21.71 7.51
CA ARG A 122 6.20 21.26 8.91
C ARG A 122 4.81 21.18 9.56
N GLU A 123 3.84 21.88 8.99
CA GLU A 123 2.44 21.86 9.39
C GLU A 123 1.64 20.81 8.58
N GLY A 124 2.28 20.20 7.59
CA GLY A 124 1.74 19.21 6.67
C GLY A 124 0.89 19.82 5.57
N ASN A 125 1.07 21.08 5.18
CA ASN A 125 0.44 21.67 4.00
C ASN A 125 1.34 21.51 2.76
N PRO A 126 0.78 21.63 1.54
CA PRO A 126 1.56 21.61 0.32
C PRO A 126 2.62 22.73 0.31
N ILE A 127 3.83 22.40 -0.11
CA ILE A 127 4.90 23.39 -0.29
C ILE A 127 4.65 24.15 -1.61
N GLU A 128 4.46 25.47 -1.52
CA GLU A 128 4.37 26.34 -2.69
C GLU A 128 5.77 26.78 -3.15
N SER A 129 6.30 26.10 -4.16
CA SER A 129 7.64 26.36 -4.69
C SER A 129 7.75 25.94 -6.16
N GLN A 130 8.72 26.51 -6.86
CA GLN A 130 9.10 26.06 -8.21
C GLN A 130 9.97 24.79 -8.19
N PHE A 131 10.51 24.41 -7.03
CA PHE A 131 11.37 23.24 -6.90
C PHE A 131 10.57 21.95 -6.75
N ASN A 132 11.22 20.83 -7.09
CA ASN A 132 10.60 19.53 -6.99
C ASN A 132 10.76 18.94 -5.58
N TYR A 133 9.65 18.60 -4.94
CA TYR A 133 9.60 17.97 -3.62
C TYR A 133 9.03 16.54 -3.69
N THR A 134 9.16 15.86 -4.84
CA THR A 134 8.65 14.49 -5.01
C THR A 134 9.74 13.43 -4.91
N LEU A 135 9.37 12.30 -4.30
CA LEU A 135 10.08 11.04 -4.34
C LEU A 135 9.30 10.05 -5.21
N GLU A 136 9.96 9.46 -6.18
CA GLU A 136 9.38 8.50 -7.12
C GLU A 136 9.50 7.07 -6.57
N PRO A 137 8.55 6.18 -6.86
CA PRO A 137 8.64 4.79 -6.44
C PRO A 137 9.88 4.13 -7.03
N ALA A 138 10.63 3.42 -6.18
CA ALA A 138 11.82 2.70 -6.56
C ALA A 138 11.65 1.21 -6.23
N GLN A 139 12.42 0.35 -6.90
CA GLN A 139 12.67 -1.01 -6.44
C GLN A 139 14.06 -1.01 -5.79
N SER A 140 14.12 -0.95 -4.46
CA SER A 140 15.40 -0.96 -3.74
C SER A 140 15.39 -1.93 -2.57
N SER A 141 16.55 -2.51 -2.31
CA SER A 141 16.89 -3.09 -1.01
C SER A 141 17.05 -1.99 0.04
N LEU A 142 16.94 -2.38 1.32
CA LEU A 142 17.18 -1.53 2.48
C LEU A 142 18.55 -0.82 2.41
N PRO A 143 18.64 0.43 2.88
CA PRO A 143 19.90 1.15 2.92
C PRO A 143 20.89 0.50 3.89
N MET A 144 22.18 0.46 3.50
CA MET A 144 23.28 -0.10 4.30
C MET A 144 24.08 0.97 5.07
N THR A 145 23.67 2.24 4.98
CA THR A 145 24.36 3.35 5.64
C THR A 145 24.25 3.19 7.16
N PRO A 146 25.36 3.29 7.91
CA PRO A 146 25.33 3.13 9.36
C PRO A 146 24.43 4.18 10.01
N MET A 147 23.56 3.72 10.91
CA MET A 147 22.71 4.56 11.73
C MET A 147 23.34 4.70 13.11
N THR A 148 23.47 5.93 13.61
CA THR A 148 23.80 6.18 15.01
C THR A 148 22.56 5.87 15.86
N LEU A 149 22.72 4.99 16.85
CA LEU A 149 21.71 4.64 17.85
C LEU A 149 21.59 5.71 18.94
#